data_AF-F1L8Y3-F1
#
_entry.id   AF-F1L8Y3-F1
#
_cell.length_a   1.000
_cell.length_b   1.000
_cell.length_c   1.000
_cell.angle_alpha   90.00
_cell.angle_beta   90.00
_cell.angle_gamma   90.00
#
_symmetry.space_group_name_H-M   'P 1'
#
loop_
_entity.id
_entity.type
_entity.pdbx_description
1 polymer ?
#
loop_
_entity_poly.entity_id
_entity_poly.type
_entity_poly.pdbx_seq_one_letter_code
_entity_poly.pdbx_strand_id
1 'polypeptide(L)'
;MGPIIADRTTDILINRTGDAINDKRFPISTQEAIMEILNGHPQVAKCFVKKLLQPFRVARSARSDKCKAEIVWNALNVFNAPNRQLGLTEKLICSFALSCLHHNDPEVRNMGKNIFIYMYCSEGVDTELIRSHLPHLSKYTYEKNPLLRSLRDEFEQFDRSVTTTKNKGQAAKAEGSAKRMRVPKLEDGKRPRTVTVVVNEGHASSSNRPDSVDYDKMCMFCGEINETFTPEGLDEHYLHNCYMLTRCHLCDEVVEVSTLNEHLLDECTNKSTLRKCMRCHEPILKNHFSQHVSTQRCKVARSDTIAGRCLLCHMNISPNNDIGWRKHLRDYCKYNPRRSNKQYA
;
A
#
# COMPACT_ATOMS: atom_id res chain seq x y z
N MET A 1 -16.56 -6.25 -30.00
CA MET A 1 -17.17 -5.17 -29.18
C MET A 1 -16.21 -4.52 -28.18
N GLY A 2 -15.37 -5.27 -27.46
CA GLY A 2 -14.46 -4.73 -26.43
C GLY A 2 -13.62 -3.49 -26.81
N PRO A 3 -12.94 -3.46 -27.97
CA PRO A 3 -12.14 -2.29 -28.37
C PRO A 3 -12.95 -1.01 -28.56
N ILE A 4 -14.16 -1.11 -29.13
CA ILE A 4 -15.05 0.02 -29.40
C ILE A 4 -15.58 0.61 -28.08
N ILE A 5 -15.95 -0.25 -27.14
CA ILE A 5 -16.44 0.17 -25.82
C ILE A 5 -15.32 0.89 -25.08
N ALA A 6 -14.14 0.28 -24.98
CA ALA A 6 -13.00 0.88 -24.30
C ALA A 6 -12.63 2.25 -24.90
N ASP A 7 -12.64 2.38 -26.22
CA ASP A 7 -12.30 3.63 -26.89
C ASP A 7 -13.31 4.76 -26.60
N ARG A 8 -14.60 4.44 -26.55
CA ARG A 8 -15.68 5.41 -26.30
C ARG A 8 -15.84 5.78 -24.82
N THR A 9 -15.54 4.87 -23.88
CA THR A 9 -15.87 5.07 -22.47
C THR A 9 -14.68 5.44 -21.58
N THR A 10 -13.45 5.07 -21.93
CA THR A 10 -12.28 5.28 -21.03
C THR A 10 -12.09 6.75 -20.67
N ASP A 11 -12.23 7.64 -21.65
CA ASP A 11 -12.03 9.09 -21.44
C ASP A 11 -13.12 9.68 -20.53
N ILE A 12 -14.36 9.16 -20.62
CA ILE A 12 -15.49 9.54 -19.75
C ILE A 12 -15.22 9.07 -18.32
N LEU A 13 -14.77 7.83 -18.16
CA LEU A 13 -14.47 7.24 -16.85
C LEU A 13 -13.34 8.01 -16.14
N ILE A 14 -12.27 8.36 -16.86
CA ILE A 14 -11.17 9.18 -16.32
C ILE A 14 -11.65 10.55 -15.84
N ASN A 15 -12.54 11.21 -16.60
CA ASN A 15 -13.02 12.53 -16.20
C ASN A 15 -13.93 12.43 -14.96
N ARG A 16 -14.78 11.39 -14.90
CA ARG A 16 -15.70 11.16 -13.78
C ARG A 16 -14.99 10.81 -12.48
N THR A 17 -13.84 10.13 -12.51
CA THR A 17 -13.04 9.93 -11.29
C THR A 17 -12.48 11.23 -10.74
N GLY A 18 -12.41 12.28 -11.56
CA GLY A 18 -12.03 13.61 -11.11
C GLY A 18 -13.18 14.44 -10.54
N ASP A 19 -14.46 14.11 -10.82
CA ASP A 19 -15.66 14.94 -10.54
C ASP A 19 -16.01 15.05 -9.06
N ALA A 20 -15.29 15.95 -8.37
CA ALA A 20 -15.50 16.29 -6.96
C ALA A 20 -16.53 17.40 -6.71
N ILE A 21 -17.13 17.98 -7.77
CA ILE A 21 -17.93 19.21 -7.66
C ILE A 21 -19.30 18.95 -7.00
N ASN A 22 -19.89 17.76 -7.14
CA ASN A 22 -21.27 17.50 -6.68
C ASN A 22 -21.44 16.35 -5.66
N ASP A 23 -20.56 15.34 -5.61
CA ASP A 23 -20.60 14.27 -4.57
C ASP A 23 -19.31 13.44 -4.58
N LYS A 24 -18.64 13.30 -3.42
CA LYS A 24 -17.41 12.52 -3.24
C LYS A 24 -17.61 11.01 -3.46
N ARG A 25 -18.86 10.51 -3.48
CA ARG A 25 -19.18 9.09 -3.72
C ARG A 25 -19.04 8.69 -5.18
N PHE A 26 -19.24 9.61 -6.13
CA PHE A 26 -19.16 9.29 -7.57
C PHE A 26 -17.74 8.93 -8.03
N PRO A 27 -16.66 9.64 -7.63
CA PRO A 27 -15.29 9.23 -7.91
C PRO A 27 -14.97 7.82 -7.44
N ILE A 28 -15.36 7.49 -6.20
CA ILE A 28 -15.11 6.16 -5.60
C ILE A 28 -15.86 5.08 -6.36
N SER A 29 -17.15 5.28 -6.62
CA SER A 29 -17.97 4.32 -7.36
C SER A 29 -17.46 4.12 -8.80
N THR A 30 -16.98 5.20 -9.43
CA THR A 30 -16.38 5.13 -10.77
C THR A 30 -15.05 4.36 -10.74
N GLN A 31 -14.24 4.58 -9.71
CA GLN A 31 -12.98 3.84 -9.49
C GLN A 31 -13.25 2.34 -9.33
N GLU A 32 -14.27 1.97 -8.53
CA GLU A 32 -14.69 0.59 -8.32
C GLU A 32 -15.18 -0.05 -9.62
N ALA A 33 -16.04 0.63 -10.37
CA ALA A 33 -16.49 0.16 -11.68
C ALA A 33 -15.34 -0.06 -12.67
N ILE A 34 -14.32 0.81 -12.67
CA ILE A 34 -13.11 0.59 -13.48
C ILE A 34 -12.39 -0.69 -13.04
N MET A 35 -12.24 -0.92 -11.73
CA MET A 35 -11.58 -2.13 -11.22
C MET A 35 -12.37 -3.40 -11.53
N GLU A 36 -13.71 -3.34 -11.49
CA GLU A 36 -14.56 -4.45 -11.93
C GLU A 36 -14.39 -4.76 -13.42
N ILE A 37 -14.33 -3.74 -14.28
CA ILE A 37 -14.06 -3.92 -15.72
C ILE A 37 -12.69 -4.61 -15.93
N LEU A 38 -11.67 -4.20 -15.17
CA LEU A 38 -10.33 -4.77 -15.28
C LEU A 38 -10.23 -6.19 -14.69
N ASN A 39 -11.01 -6.51 -13.67
CA ASN A 39 -11.09 -7.84 -13.07
C ASN A 39 -12.03 -8.81 -13.83
N GLY A 40 -12.84 -8.27 -14.76
CA GLY A 40 -13.74 -9.03 -15.60
C GLY A 40 -13.03 -9.81 -16.72
N HIS A 41 -13.62 -9.83 -17.91
CA HIS A 41 -13.12 -10.65 -19.01
C HIS A 41 -11.72 -10.16 -19.51
N PRO A 42 -10.69 -11.03 -19.58
CA PRO A 42 -9.30 -10.62 -19.85
C PRO A 42 -9.11 -9.82 -21.16
N GLN A 43 -9.85 -10.17 -22.22
CA GLN A 43 -9.79 -9.45 -23.50
C GLN A 43 -10.34 -8.02 -23.41
N VAL A 44 -11.38 -7.81 -22.61
CA VAL A 44 -11.96 -6.49 -22.38
C VAL A 44 -11.01 -5.67 -21.52
N ALA A 45 -10.55 -6.24 -20.41
CA ALA A 45 -9.55 -5.63 -19.53
C ALA A 45 -8.30 -5.18 -20.31
N LYS A 46 -7.78 -6.03 -21.20
CA LYS A 46 -6.63 -5.71 -22.06
C LYS A 46 -6.88 -4.50 -22.98
N CYS A 47 -8.10 -4.33 -23.48
CA CYS A 47 -8.46 -3.14 -24.28
C CYS A 47 -8.42 -1.86 -23.44
N PHE A 48 -8.98 -1.91 -22.23
CA PHE A 48 -8.97 -0.78 -21.28
C PHE A 48 -7.56 -0.45 -20.80
N VAL A 49 -6.77 -1.46 -20.38
CA VAL A 49 -5.36 -1.29 -19.99
C VAL A 49 -4.56 -0.62 -21.09
N LYS A 50 -4.70 -1.08 -22.35
CA LYS A 50 -3.99 -0.49 -23.49
C LYS A 50 -4.33 0.98 -23.66
N LYS A 51 -5.58 1.39 -23.43
CA LYS A 51 -6.02 2.79 -23.51
C LYS A 51 -5.52 3.62 -22.33
N LEU A 52 -5.60 3.08 -21.12
CA LEU A 52 -5.13 3.71 -19.89
C LEU A 52 -3.61 3.96 -19.90
N LEU A 53 -2.83 3.04 -20.46
CA LEU A 53 -1.37 3.18 -20.57
C LEU A 53 -0.91 4.03 -21.77
N GLN A 54 -1.81 4.62 -22.56
CA GLN A 54 -1.38 5.58 -23.59
C GLN A 54 -0.75 6.81 -22.94
N PRO A 55 0.26 7.45 -23.57
CA PRO A 55 0.79 8.72 -23.11
C PRO A 55 -0.30 9.80 -22.92
N PHE A 56 0.02 10.84 -22.15
CA PHE A 56 -0.88 11.98 -22.01
C PHE A 56 -1.06 12.71 -23.33
N ARG A 57 -2.26 13.25 -23.55
CA ARG A 57 -2.58 14.03 -24.75
C ARG A 57 -2.34 15.50 -24.43
N VAL A 58 -1.74 16.24 -25.36
CA VAL A 58 -1.40 17.67 -25.21
C VAL A 58 -2.60 18.55 -24.85
N ALA A 59 -3.82 18.15 -25.22
CA ALA A 59 -5.05 18.92 -25.03
C ALA A 59 -5.84 18.60 -23.73
N ARG A 60 -5.27 17.84 -22.78
CA ARG A 60 -5.97 17.44 -21.55
C ARG A 60 -5.69 18.36 -20.36
N SER A 61 -6.63 18.37 -19.41
CA SER A 61 -6.45 19.08 -18.15
C SER A 61 -5.56 18.27 -17.20
N ALA A 62 -4.71 18.95 -16.43
CA ALA A 62 -3.83 18.33 -15.44
C ALA A 62 -4.61 17.43 -14.45
N ARG A 63 -5.86 17.82 -14.13
CA ARG A 63 -6.78 17.01 -13.31
C ARG A 63 -7.08 15.65 -13.94
N SER A 64 -7.48 15.61 -15.21
CA SER A 64 -7.79 14.35 -15.89
C SER A 64 -6.56 13.43 -16.02
N ASP A 65 -5.38 14.01 -16.20
CA ASP A 65 -4.13 13.26 -16.30
C ASP A 65 -3.69 12.72 -14.93
N LYS A 66 -3.90 13.47 -13.84
CA LYS A 66 -3.76 12.97 -12.47
C LYS A 66 -4.69 11.79 -12.19
N CYS A 67 -5.98 11.91 -12.49
CA CYS A 67 -6.95 10.83 -12.31
C CYS A 67 -6.57 9.59 -13.12
N LYS A 68 -6.11 9.76 -14.36
CA LYS A 68 -5.59 8.67 -15.19
C LYS A 68 -4.38 7.99 -14.54
N ALA A 69 -3.42 8.77 -14.02
CA ALA A 69 -2.24 8.25 -13.36
C ALA A 69 -2.58 7.44 -12.09
N GLU A 70 -3.55 7.90 -11.29
CA GLU A 70 -4.06 7.18 -10.11
C GLU A 70 -4.76 5.87 -10.48
N ILE A 71 -5.60 5.88 -11.52
CA ILE A 71 -6.23 4.64 -12.04
C ILE A 71 -5.17 3.63 -12.45
N VAL A 72 -4.16 4.06 -13.22
CA VAL A 72 -3.06 3.20 -13.64
C VAL A 72 -2.30 2.66 -12.44
N TRP A 73 -1.92 3.51 -11.49
CA TRP A 73 -1.21 3.09 -10.28
C TRP A 73 -1.97 2.01 -9.50
N ASN A 74 -3.27 2.21 -9.31
CA ASN A 74 -4.12 1.25 -8.60
C ASN A 74 -4.22 -0.07 -9.37
N ALA A 75 -4.37 -0.03 -10.70
CA ALA A 75 -4.39 -1.23 -11.53
C ALA A 75 -3.06 -2.01 -11.46
N LEU A 76 -1.91 -1.33 -11.48
CA LEU A 76 -0.60 -1.98 -11.35
C LEU A 76 -0.49 -2.77 -10.04
N ASN A 77 -0.92 -2.17 -8.92
CA ASN A 77 -0.87 -2.77 -7.60
C ASN A 77 -1.87 -3.92 -7.44
N VAL A 78 -3.13 -3.73 -7.85
CA VAL A 78 -4.19 -4.74 -7.69
C VAL A 78 -3.90 -5.99 -8.52
N PHE A 79 -3.46 -5.81 -9.76
CA PHE A 79 -3.23 -6.91 -10.70
C PHE A 79 -1.78 -7.43 -10.71
N ASN A 80 -0.96 -6.96 -9.78
CA ASN A 80 0.44 -7.33 -9.60
C ASN A 80 1.23 -7.27 -10.93
N ALA A 81 1.31 -6.08 -11.52
CA ALA A 81 2.12 -5.88 -12.71
C ALA A 81 3.61 -6.21 -12.46
N PRO A 82 4.38 -6.71 -13.45
CA PRO A 82 3.96 -6.98 -14.83
C PRO A 82 2.97 -8.15 -14.94
N ASN A 83 1.92 -7.97 -15.74
CA ASN A 83 0.88 -8.98 -15.96
C ASN A 83 0.51 -9.03 -17.45
N ARG A 84 1.13 -9.98 -18.16
CA ARG A 84 0.97 -10.13 -19.62
C ARG A 84 -0.44 -10.53 -20.05
N GLN A 85 -1.19 -11.22 -19.19
CA GLN A 85 -2.56 -11.65 -19.48
C GLN A 85 -3.49 -10.44 -19.64
N LEU A 86 -3.30 -9.41 -18.82
CA LEU A 86 -4.06 -8.15 -18.87
C LEU A 86 -3.43 -7.08 -19.77
N GLY A 87 -2.29 -7.37 -20.41
CA GLY A 87 -1.55 -6.40 -21.22
C GLY A 87 -0.75 -5.36 -20.42
N LEU A 88 -0.54 -5.59 -19.13
CA LEU A 88 0.32 -4.81 -18.25
C LEU A 88 1.80 -5.22 -18.49
N THR A 89 2.31 -4.85 -19.66
CA THR A 89 3.70 -5.15 -20.07
C THR A 89 4.65 -4.04 -19.66
N GLU A 90 5.90 -4.40 -19.38
CA GLU A 90 7.00 -3.53 -18.96
C GLU A 90 7.15 -2.33 -19.91
N LYS A 91 7.15 -2.57 -21.22
CA LYS A 91 7.28 -1.53 -22.25
C LYS A 91 6.18 -0.47 -22.18
N LEU A 92 4.92 -0.90 -22.08
CA LEU A 92 3.78 0.03 -22.01
C LEU A 92 3.76 0.80 -20.70
N ILE A 93 4.06 0.12 -19.59
CA ILE A 93 4.08 0.74 -18.25
C ILE A 93 5.21 1.77 -18.16
N CYS A 94 6.42 1.43 -18.61
CA CYS A 94 7.56 2.36 -18.61
C CYS A 94 7.32 3.54 -19.56
N SER A 95 6.72 3.30 -20.73
CA SER A 95 6.34 4.39 -21.65
C SER A 95 5.33 5.36 -21.03
N PHE A 96 4.35 4.85 -20.29
CA PHE A 96 3.38 5.68 -19.57
C PHE A 96 4.06 6.45 -18.42
N ALA A 97 4.88 5.75 -17.61
CA ALA A 97 5.63 6.35 -16.52
C ALA A 97 6.54 7.50 -17.01
N LEU A 98 7.16 7.32 -18.18
CA LEU A 98 7.95 8.37 -18.81
C LEU A 98 7.11 9.60 -19.19
N SER A 99 5.88 9.39 -19.69
CA SER A 99 4.93 10.48 -19.93
C SER A 99 4.59 11.22 -18.63
N CYS A 100 4.50 10.52 -17.50
CA CYS A 100 4.31 11.12 -16.17
C CYS A 100 5.51 11.95 -15.72
N LEU A 101 6.74 11.47 -15.92
CA LEU A 101 7.95 12.20 -15.54
C LEU A 101 8.09 13.55 -16.27
N HIS A 102 7.61 13.65 -17.51
CA HIS A 102 7.62 14.89 -18.30
C HIS A 102 6.43 15.82 -18.04
N HIS A 103 5.53 15.47 -17.12
CA HIS A 103 4.34 16.26 -16.87
C HIS A 103 4.63 17.53 -16.05
N ASN A 104 3.87 18.60 -16.28
CA ASN A 104 4.06 19.87 -15.57
C ASN A 104 3.57 19.84 -14.11
N ASP A 105 2.61 18.96 -13.81
CA ASP A 105 2.10 18.75 -12.45
C ASP A 105 3.06 17.90 -11.59
N PRO A 106 3.48 18.36 -10.40
CA PRO A 106 4.39 17.64 -9.52
C PRO A 106 3.88 16.28 -9.03
N GLU A 107 2.59 16.14 -8.76
CA GLU A 107 2.02 14.89 -8.24
C GLU A 107 2.01 13.82 -9.35
N VAL A 108 1.69 14.22 -10.58
CA VAL A 108 1.78 13.33 -11.75
C VAL A 108 3.23 12.88 -11.98
N ARG A 109 4.21 13.78 -11.85
CA ARG A 109 5.64 13.40 -11.93
C ARG A 109 6.04 12.41 -10.84
N ASN A 110 5.60 12.65 -9.61
CA ASN A 110 5.88 11.74 -8.50
C ASN A 110 5.23 10.36 -8.71
N MET A 111 4.04 10.32 -9.30
CA MET A 111 3.42 9.05 -9.71
C MET A 111 4.26 8.32 -10.76
N GLY A 112 4.81 9.05 -11.75
CA GLY A 112 5.75 8.49 -12.73
C GLY A 112 6.98 7.86 -12.07
N LYS A 113 7.58 8.55 -11.10
CA LYS A 113 8.69 8.03 -10.27
C LYS A 113 8.30 6.71 -9.58
N ASN A 114 7.16 6.72 -8.88
CA ASN A 114 6.66 5.55 -8.16
C ASN A 114 6.40 4.35 -9.09
N ILE A 115 5.87 4.58 -10.29
CA ILE A 115 5.66 3.52 -11.30
C ILE A 115 7.00 2.93 -11.76
N PHE A 116 8.02 3.75 -12.00
CA PHE A 116 9.34 3.25 -12.35
C PHE A 116 9.94 2.38 -11.24
N ILE A 117 9.88 2.82 -9.98
CA ILE A 117 10.34 2.05 -8.83
C ILE A 117 9.54 0.75 -8.69
N TYR A 118 8.21 0.83 -8.84
CA TYR A 118 7.34 -0.33 -8.80
C TYR A 118 7.78 -1.39 -9.82
N MET A 119 8.04 -0.99 -11.07
CA MET A 119 8.47 -1.89 -12.13
C MET A 119 9.87 -2.43 -11.88
N TYR A 120 10.78 -1.57 -11.42
CA TYR A 120 12.18 -1.92 -11.17
C TYR A 120 12.33 -2.97 -10.07
N CYS A 121 11.51 -2.86 -9.03
CA CYS A 121 11.47 -3.81 -7.93
C CYS A 121 10.55 -5.03 -8.22
N SER A 122 10.00 -5.16 -9.43
CA SER A 122 9.13 -6.28 -9.78
C SER A 122 9.91 -7.49 -10.31
N GLU A 123 9.38 -8.68 -10.07
CA GLU A 123 10.10 -9.93 -10.33
C GLU A 123 10.16 -10.32 -11.79
N GLY A 124 11.28 -10.93 -12.19
CA GLY A 124 11.46 -11.43 -13.54
C GLY A 124 11.54 -10.32 -14.59
N VAL A 125 11.61 -9.06 -14.17
CA VAL A 125 11.78 -7.92 -15.05
C VAL A 125 13.26 -7.68 -15.30
N ASP A 126 13.57 -7.45 -16.57
CA ASP A 126 14.89 -6.99 -16.98
C ASP A 126 15.11 -5.54 -16.49
N THR A 127 15.93 -5.40 -15.45
CA THR A 127 16.29 -4.09 -14.89
C THR A 127 17.05 -3.22 -15.89
N GLU A 128 17.74 -3.79 -16.88
CA GLU A 128 18.43 -3.04 -17.94
C GLU A 128 17.41 -2.45 -18.91
N LEU A 129 16.38 -3.21 -19.26
CA LEU A 129 15.26 -2.72 -20.07
C LEU A 129 14.59 -1.49 -19.41
N ILE A 130 14.33 -1.54 -18.11
CA ILE A 130 13.74 -0.39 -17.40
C ILE A 130 14.69 0.81 -17.43
N ARG A 131 15.99 0.61 -17.18
CA ARG A 131 16.98 1.69 -17.25
C ARG A 131 17.06 2.28 -18.66
N SER A 132 16.95 1.47 -19.71
CA SER A 132 16.95 1.92 -21.11
C SER A 132 15.74 2.79 -21.47
N HIS A 133 14.63 2.61 -20.75
CA HIS A 133 13.41 3.41 -20.93
C HIS A 133 13.47 4.79 -20.28
N LEU A 134 14.41 5.01 -19.36
CA LEU A 134 14.69 6.35 -18.86
C LEU A 134 15.45 7.13 -19.95
N PRO A 135 15.13 8.41 -20.16
CA PRO A 135 15.74 9.18 -21.23
C PRO A 135 17.25 9.23 -21.01
N HIS A 136 18.06 9.04 -22.06
CA HIS A 136 19.51 9.23 -21.99
C HIS A 136 19.83 10.73 -21.85
N LEU A 137 19.39 11.34 -20.75
CA LEU A 137 19.71 12.71 -20.41
C LEU A 137 21.18 12.75 -20.02
N SER A 138 21.82 13.89 -20.29
CA SER A 138 23.20 14.12 -19.83
C SER A 138 23.30 13.89 -18.32
N LYS A 139 24.45 13.38 -17.85
CA LYS A 139 24.74 13.20 -16.41
C LYS A 139 24.43 14.48 -15.61
N TYR A 140 24.68 15.64 -16.21
CA TYR A 140 24.37 16.96 -15.66
C TYR A 140 22.86 17.22 -15.46
N THR A 141 22.01 16.85 -16.43
CA THR A 141 20.55 17.00 -16.34
C THR A 141 19.94 16.05 -15.30
N TYR A 142 20.50 14.85 -15.17
CA TYR A 142 20.12 13.90 -14.11
C TYR A 142 20.49 14.41 -12.72
N GLU A 143 21.70 14.95 -12.57
CA GLU A 143 22.18 15.45 -11.28
C GLU A 143 21.43 16.70 -10.83
N LYS A 144 21.01 17.58 -11.74
CA LYS A 144 20.27 18.80 -11.39
C LYS A 144 18.77 18.61 -11.13
N ASN A 145 18.17 17.48 -11.53
CA ASN A 145 16.75 17.20 -11.28
C ASN A 145 16.60 16.34 -10.00
N PRO A 146 16.05 16.90 -8.89
CA PRO A 146 15.94 16.17 -7.62
C PRO A 146 15.12 14.88 -7.72
N LEU A 147 14.09 14.86 -8.58
CA LEU A 147 13.23 13.70 -8.76
C LEU A 147 13.97 12.54 -9.43
N LEU A 148 14.73 12.84 -10.50
CA LEU A 148 15.52 11.84 -11.22
C LEU A 148 16.72 11.34 -10.40
N ARG A 149 17.34 12.22 -9.61
CA ARG A 149 18.36 11.83 -8.63
C ARG A 149 17.79 10.83 -7.63
N SER A 150 16.67 11.18 -7.01
CA SER A 150 15.98 10.31 -6.05
C SER A 150 15.56 8.98 -6.67
N LEU A 151 15.11 8.97 -7.93
CA LEU A 151 14.78 7.73 -8.64
C LEU A 151 15.99 6.80 -8.80
N ARG A 152 17.16 7.36 -9.16
CA ARG A 152 18.41 6.59 -9.28
C ARG A 152 18.90 6.05 -7.95
N ASP A 153 18.84 6.88 -6.90
CA ASP A 153 19.26 6.47 -5.55
C ASP A 153 18.46 5.24 -5.09
N GLU A 154 17.15 5.21 -5.38
CA GLU A 154 16.29 4.06 -5.09
C GLU A 154 16.64 2.82 -5.93
N PHE A 155 17.00 2.99 -7.21
CA PHE A 155 17.47 1.87 -8.04
C PHE A 155 18.80 1.30 -7.52
N GLU A 156 19.75 2.15 -7.18
CA GLU A 156 21.04 1.73 -6.62
C GLU A 156 20.87 1.04 -5.26
N GLN A 157 19.97 1.54 -4.42
CA GLN A 157 19.64 0.92 -3.14
C GLN A 157 19.06 -0.49 -3.34
N PHE A 158 18.19 -0.67 -4.33
CA PHE A 158 17.66 -1.98 -4.70
C PHE A 158 18.77 -2.93 -5.19
N ASP A 159 19.63 -2.47 -6.11
CA ASP A 159 20.74 -3.27 -6.66
C ASP A 159 21.71 -3.73 -5.55
N ARG A 160 22.03 -2.85 -4.60
CA ARG A 160 22.89 -3.16 -3.43
C ARG A 160 22.24 -4.17 -2.49
N SER A 161 20.92 -4.08 -2.30
CA SER A 161 20.17 -5.03 -1.48
C SER A 161 20.22 -6.45 -2.09
N VAL A 162 20.05 -6.55 -3.41
CA VAL A 162 20.11 -7.82 -4.15
C VAL A 162 21.51 -8.46 -4.11
N THR A 163 22.58 -7.67 -4.20
CA THR A 163 23.96 -8.16 -4.15
C THR A 163 24.41 -8.59 -2.74
N THR A 164 24.05 -7.83 -1.71
CA THR A 164 24.42 -8.15 -0.31
C THR A 164 23.82 -9.48 0.16
N THR A 165 22.65 -9.85 -0.37
CA THR A 165 21.94 -11.08 -0.03
C THR A 165 22.67 -12.36 -0.50
N LYS A 166 23.62 -12.25 -1.44
CA LYS A 166 24.41 -13.40 -1.93
C LYS A 166 25.58 -13.80 -1.02
N ASN A 167 26.06 -12.92 -0.13
CA ASN A 167 27.34 -13.12 0.58
C ASN A 167 27.26 -13.53 2.07
N LYS A 168 26.10 -13.50 2.74
CA LYS A 168 25.97 -13.73 4.21
C LYS A 168 25.55 -15.15 4.61
N GLY A 169 26.25 -16.17 4.12
CA GLY A 169 25.92 -17.58 4.31
C GLY A 169 26.54 -18.31 5.52
N GLN A 170 27.41 -17.69 6.34
CA GLN A 170 28.17 -18.43 7.36
C GLN A 170 28.30 -17.66 8.69
N ALA A 171 27.99 -18.37 9.79
CA ALA A 171 28.34 -18.16 11.21
C ALA A 171 27.20 -17.83 12.23
N ALA A 172 27.06 -18.78 13.19
CA ALA A 172 26.62 -18.72 14.61
C ALA A 172 25.14 -18.41 14.95
N LYS A 173 24.30 -19.18 15.69
CA LYS A 173 24.35 -19.99 16.96
C LYS A 173 24.80 -19.15 18.20
N ALA A 174 24.17 -19.13 19.38
CA ALA A 174 23.09 -19.88 20.04
C ALA A 174 22.57 -19.14 21.31
N GLU A 175 21.46 -19.64 21.90
CA GLU A 175 20.98 -19.56 23.32
C GLU A 175 20.52 -18.21 23.91
N GLY A 176 19.46 -18.06 24.72
CA GLY A 176 18.45 -18.95 25.31
C GLY A 176 18.06 -18.46 26.73
N SER A 177 16.79 -18.12 27.00
CA SER A 177 16.06 -18.33 28.30
C SER A 177 14.78 -17.49 28.46
N ALA A 178 13.78 -18.10 29.10
CA ALA A 178 12.38 -17.69 29.21
C ALA A 178 12.04 -16.82 30.45
N LYS A 179 11.02 -15.94 30.34
CA LYS A 179 10.08 -15.58 31.43
C LYS A 179 8.87 -14.71 30.98
N ARG A 180 7.68 -15.19 31.39
CA ARG A 180 6.36 -14.57 31.71
C ARG A 180 5.85 -13.28 31.01
N MET A 181 4.64 -13.40 30.44
CA MET A 181 3.73 -12.39 29.89
C MET A 181 3.51 -11.15 30.78
N ARG A 182 3.48 -9.97 30.16
CA ARG A 182 3.09 -8.68 30.76
C ARG A 182 2.10 -7.98 29.83
N VAL A 183 1.03 -7.44 30.40
CA VAL A 183 0.08 -6.54 29.71
C VAL A 183 0.74 -5.15 29.59
N PRO A 184 0.57 -4.41 28.48
CA PRO A 184 1.17 -3.08 28.34
C PRO A 184 0.64 -2.14 29.43
N LYS A 185 1.57 -1.50 30.15
CA LYS A 185 1.28 -0.37 31.03
C LYS A 185 1.37 0.89 30.16
N LEU A 186 0.31 1.69 30.10
CA LEU A 186 0.31 3.01 29.47
C LEU A 186 1.47 3.83 30.07
N GLU A 187 2.42 4.22 29.22
CA GLU A 187 3.36 5.30 29.57
C GLU A 187 2.73 6.63 29.16
N ASP A 188 2.51 7.48 30.16
CA ASP A 188 2.16 8.88 29.97
C ASP A 188 3.27 9.57 29.15
N GLY A 189 2.89 10.20 28.03
CA GLY A 189 3.68 11.32 27.51
C GLY A 189 4.28 11.23 26.11
N LYS A 190 3.79 10.39 25.18
CA LYS A 190 4.07 10.59 23.74
C LYS A 190 2.79 10.63 22.92
N ARG A 191 2.25 11.85 22.78
CA ARG A 191 1.27 12.19 21.74
C ARG A 191 1.86 11.90 20.35
N PRO A 192 1.22 11.08 19.50
CA PRO A 192 1.51 11.08 18.08
C PRO A 192 1.13 12.44 17.48
N ARG A 193 1.88 12.85 16.46
CA ARG A 193 1.74 14.15 15.78
C ARG A 193 0.38 14.24 15.08
N THR A 194 -0.45 15.15 15.57
CA THR A 194 -1.48 15.93 14.87
C THR A 194 -2.40 15.17 13.92
N VAL A 195 -3.59 14.83 14.42
CA VAL A 195 -4.81 14.75 13.60
C VAL A 195 -5.18 16.17 13.17
N THR A 196 -4.97 16.54 11.90
CA THR A 196 -5.63 17.72 11.33
C THR A 196 -7.05 17.33 10.95
N VAL A 197 -7.99 17.55 11.87
CA VAL A 197 -9.41 17.61 11.52
C VAL A 197 -9.60 18.93 10.76
N VAL A 198 -9.81 18.84 9.45
CA VAL A 198 -10.23 20.01 8.66
C VAL A 198 -11.71 20.26 8.97
N VAL A 199 -11.98 21.14 9.94
CA VAL A 199 -13.33 21.66 10.16
C VAL A 199 -13.59 22.71 9.08
N ASN A 200 -14.56 22.44 8.23
CA ASN A 200 -14.94 23.34 7.14
C ASN A 200 -15.78 24.48 7.75
N GLU A 201 -15.17 25.65 7.99
CA GLU A 201 -15.91 26.84 8.42
C GLU A 201 -16.49 27.57 7.20
N GLY A 202 -17.81 27.51 7.08
CA GLY A 202 -18.59 28.22 6.06
C GLY A 202 -20.06 28.35 6.44
N HIS A 203 -20.38 29.45 7.12
CA HIS A 203 -21.66 30.18 7.22
C HIS A 203 -22.88 29.64 8.02
N ALA A 204 -22.99 30.19 9.24
CA ALA A 204 -24.10 30.96 9.83
C ALA A 204 -25.56 30.42 9.95
N SER A 205 -25.96 30.32 11.23
CA SER A 205 -27.26 30.64 11.85
C SER A 205 -28.32 29.55 12.09
N SER A 206 -28.79 29.54 13.35
CA SER A 206 -29.96 28.89 13.95
C SER A 206 -29.76 27.53 14.65
N SER A 207 -29.69 27.62 15.98
CA SER A 207 -30.25 26.75 17.04
C SER A 207 -30.40 25.23 16.83
N ASN A 208 -29.84 24.49 17.79
CA ASN A 208 -29.84 23.04 18.04
C ASN A 208 -28.76 22.22 17.31
N ARG A 209 -27.53 22.27 17.83
CA ARG A 209 -26.48 21.26 17.60
C ARG A 209 -26.59 20.17 18.66
N PRO A 210 -26.83 18.89 18.30
CA PRO A 210 -26.41 17.80 19.16
C PRO A 210 -24.90 17.57 18.98
N ASP A 211 -24.28 17.16 20.08
CA ASP A 211 -23.10 16.30 20.18
C ASP A 211 -21.71 16.93 19.99
N SER A 212 -21.19 17.42 21.12
CA SER A 212 -19.77 17.28 21.45
C SER A 212 -19.39 15.80 21.35
N VAL A 213 -18.54 15.43 20.39
CA VAL A 213 -17.97 14.08 20.32
C VAL A 213 -17.19 13.82 21.61
N ASP A 214 -17.65 12.84 22.39
CA ASP A 214 -16.99 12.41 23.61
C ASP A 214 -15.75 11.58 23.23
N TYR A 215 -14.58 12.23 23.23
CA TYR A 215 -13.32 11.60 22.87
C TYR A 215 -12.90 10.51 23.85
N ASP A 216 -13.46 10.47 25.07
CA ASP A 216 -13.18 9.42 26.05
C ASP A 216 -13.84 8.09 25.65
N LYS A 217 -14.84 8.14 24.76
CA LYS A 217 -15.58 6.99 24.22
C LYS A 217 -15.13 6.59 22.82
N MET A 218 -13.94 7.01 22.41
CA MET A 218 -13.36 6.70 21.10
C MET A 218 -12.18 5.73 21.25
N CYS A 219 -12.19 4.65 20.46
CA CYS A 219 -11.02 3.80 20.32
C CYS A 219 -9.95 4.50 19.49
N MET A 220 -8.76 4.69 20.06
CA MET A 220 -7.67 5.41 19.42
C MET A 220 -7.08 4.71 18.17
N PHE A 221 -7.20 3.39 18.08
CA PHE A 221 -6.66 2.62 16.95
C PHE A 221 -7.62 2.60 15.77
N CYS A 222 -8.87 2.16 16.01
CA CYS A 222 -9.83 1.91 14.96
C CYS A 222 -10.75 3.12 14.65
N GLY A 223 -10.78 4.10 15.56
CA GLY A 223 -11.60 5.31 15.46
C GLY A 223 -13.10 5.08 15.69
N GLU A 224 -13.50 3.90 16.19
CA GLU A 224 -14.88 3.63 16.57
C GLU A 224 -15.25 4.44 17.82
N ILE A 225 -16.45 5.01 17.82
CA ILE A 225 -17.03 5.71 18.97
C ILE A 225 -18.21 4.87 19.43
N ASN A 226 -18.26 4.53 20.70
CA ASN A 226 -19.34 3.75 21.26
C ASN A 226 -19.63 4.17 22.70
N GLU A 227 -20.90 4.34 23.06
CA GLU A 227 -21.32 4.67 24.43
C GLU A 227 -20.84 3.65 25.47
N THR A 228 -20.60 2.40 25.06
CA THR A 228 -20.07 1.34 25.93
C THR A 228 -18.55 1.39 26.11
N PHE A 229 -17.84 2.31 25.45
CA PHE A 229 -16.38 2.51 25.62
C PHE A 229 -16.08 3.30 26.89
N THR A 230 -16.43 2.71 28.04
CA THR A 230 -15.82 3.06 29.33
C THR A 230 -14.36 2.58 29.35
N PRO A 231 -13.51 2.95 30.32
CA PRO A 231 -12.16 2.41 30.43
C PRO A 231 -12.11 0.87 30.34
N GLU A 232 -13.03 0.18 31.03
CA GLU A 232 -13.14 -1.28 30.99
C GLU A 232 -13.65 -1.79 29.64
N GLY A 233 -14.61 -1.08 29.02
CA GLY A 233 -15.11 -1.42 27.69
C GLY A 233 -14.06 -1.24 26.59
N LEU A 234 -13.18 -0.24 26.72
CA LEU A 234 -12.04 -0.04 25.83
C LEU A 234 -11.00 -1.15 26.01
N ASP A 235 -10.72 -1.58 27.24
CA ASP A 235 -9.83 -2.71 27.49
C ASP A 235 -10.36 -3.99 26.83
N GLU A 236 -11.65 -4.29 26.97
CA GLU A 236 -12.27 -5.42 26.28
C GLU A 236 -12.19 -5.26 24.75
N HIS A 237 -12.44 -4.06 24.24
CA HIS A 237 -12.30 -3.76 22.83
C HIS A 237 -10.86 -4.03 22.35
N TYR A 238 -9.84 -3.55 23.04
CA TYR A 238 -8.44 -3.77 22.66
C TYR A 238 -8.07 -5.26 22.69
N LEU A 239 -8.51 -5.97 23.73
CA LEU A 239 -8.19 -7.36 23.96
C LEU A 239 -8.86 -8.32 22.96
N HIS A 240 -10.05 -7.99 22.46
CA HIS A 240 -10.89 -8.94 21.72
C HIS A 240 -11.46 -8.41 20.39
N ASN A 241 -11.84 -7.13 20.31
CA ASN A 241 -12.72 -6.65 19.24
C ASN A 241 -12.05 -5.72 18.22
N CYS A 242 -10.98 -5.01 18.61
CA CYS A 242 -10.34 -4.02 17.77
C CYS A 242 -9.69 -4.67 16.55
N TYR A 243 -10.25 -4.42 15.36
CA TYR A 243 -9.74 -4.98 14.09
C TYR A 243 -8.36 -4.45 13.69
N MET A 244 -7.88 -3.38 14.32
CA MET A 244 -6.53 -2.84 14.12
C MET A 244 -5.47 -3.57 14.95
N LEU A 245 -5.90 -4.37 15.93
CA LEU A 245 -5.03 -5.09 16.86
C LEU A 245 -5.08 -6.60 16.60
N THR A 246 -4.03 -7.30 16.98
CA THR A 246 -3.95 -8.75 16.94
C THR A 246 -3.13 -9.29 18.10
N ARG A 247 -3.36 -10.53 18.49
CA ARG A 247 -2.47 -11.25 19.41
C ARG A 247 -1.31 -11.85 18.63
N CYS A 248 -0.09 -11.64 19.11
CA CYS A 248 1.08 -12.30 18.58
C CYS A 248 0.98 -13.81 18.84
N HIS A 249 1.04 -14.62 17.78
CA HIS A 249 0.95 -16.08 17.88
C HIS A 249 2.14 -16.75 18.59
N LEU A 250 3.18 -15.99 18.94
CA LEU A 250 4.37 -16.49 19.62
C LEU A 250 4.46 -16.08 21.09
N CYS A 251 4.00 -14.89 21.47
CA CYS A 251 4.13 -14.38 22.84
C CYS A 251 2.80 -13.91 23.47
N ASP A 252 1.69 -14.03 22.74
CA ASP A 252 0.33 -13.64 23.14
C ASP A 252 0.10 -12.16 23.46
N GLU A 253 1.11 -11.32 23.25
CA GLU A 253 1.00 -9.87 23.38
C GLU A 253 0.05 -9.30 22.31
N VAL A 254 -0.80 -8.35 22.73
CA VAL A 254 -1.68 -7.62 21.81
C VAL A 254 -0.91 -6.45 21.21
N VAL A 255 -0.77 -6.44 19.89
CA VAL A 255 -0.03 -5.42 19.13
C VAL A 255 -0.86 -4.89 17.97
N GLU A 256 -0.50 -3.73 17.44
CA GLU A 256 -1.06 -3.26 16.17
C GLU A 256 -0.66 -4.18 15.03
N VAL A 257 -1.60 -4.47 14.13
CA VAL A 257 -1.33 -5.35 12.99
C VAL A 257 -0.29 -4.72 12.04
N SER A 258 -0.24 -3.40 11.96
CA SER A 258 0.73 -2.62 11.18
C SER A 258 2.17 -2.82 11.65
N THR A 259 2.38 -2.97 12.97
CA THR A 259 3.71 -3.11 13.59
C THR A 259 4.05 -4.56 13.93
N LEU A 260 3.16 -5.52 13.66
CA LEU A 260 3.39 -6.95 13.98
C LEU A 260 4.70 -7.50 13.38
N ASN A 261 5.12 -7.01 12.22
CA ASN A 261 6.39 -7.43 11.61
C ASN A 261 7.61 -6.97 12.43
N GLU A 262 7.62 -5.69 12.82
CA GLU A 262 8.66 -5.11 13.69
C GLU A 262 8.65 -5.82 15.05
N HIS A 263 7.47 -6.00 15.64
CA HIS A 263 7.32 -6.76 16.88
C HIS A 263 7.97 -8.14 16.78
N LEU A 264 7.62 -8.95 15.77
CA LEU A 264 8.14 -10.32 15.63
C LEU A 264 9.66 -10.40 15.41
N LEU A 265 10.25 -9.38 14.79
CA LEU A 265 11.68 -9.36 14.45
C LEU A 265 12.54 -8.73 15.55
N ASP A 266 12.03 -7.69 16.22
CA ASP A 266 12.84 -6.81 17.06
C ASP A 266 12.45 -6.89 18.54
N GLU A 267 11.19 -7.13 18.88
CA GLU A 267 10.66 -7.01 20.25
C GLU A 267 10.24 -8.36 20.87
N CYS A 268 9.68 -9.25 20.05
CA CYS A 268 9.08 -10.52 20.47
C CYS A 268 10.08 -11.37 21.26
N THR A 269 9.62 -11.92 22.39
CA THR A 269 10.40 -12.82 23.24
C THR A 269 10.91 -14.05 22.48
N ASN A 270 10.18 -14.46 21.45
CA ASN A 270 10.47 -15.62 20.60
C ASN A 270 11.07 -15.23 19.23
N LYS A 271 11.50 -13.99 19.02
CA LYS A 271 12.14 -13.53 17.76
C LYS A 271 13.33 -14.38 17.31
N SER A 272 14.03 -14.99 18.27
CA SER A 272 15.18 -15.88 18.01
C SER A 272 14.79 -17.15 17.25
N THR A 273 13.51 -17.54 17.22
CA THR A 273 12.99 -18.67 16.44
C THR A 273 12.69 -18.31 14.99
N LEU A 274 12.66 -17.01 14.68
CA LEU A 274 12.33 -16.45 13.39
C LEU A 274 13.59 -16.02 12.63
N ARG A 275 13.44 -15.87 11.32
CA ARG A 275 14.43 -15.28 10.42
C ARG A 275 13.69 -14.49 9.35
N LYS A 276 14.09 -13.23 9.15
CA LYS A 276 13.53 -12.36 8.11
C LYS A 276 13.83 -12.94 6.71
N CYS A 277 12.79 -13.11 5.90
CA CYS A 277 12.95 -13.42 4.49
C CYS A 277 13.33 -12.15 3.71
N MET A 278 14.38 -12.21 2.90
CA MET A 278 14.83 -11.05 2.12
C MET A 278 13.94 -10.73 0.91
N ARG A 279 13.02 -11.64 0.55
CA ARG A 279 12.09 -11.46 -0.56
C ARG A 279 10.77 -10.85 -0.10
N CYS A 280 10.11 -11.47 0.88
CA CYS A 280 8.83 -10.99 1.39
C CYS A 280 8.93 -10.11 2.63
N HIS A 281 10.12 -9.93 3.21
CA HIS A 281 10.37 -9.21 4.48
C HIS A 281 9.60 -9.76 5.69
N GLU A 282 8.96 -10.91 5.57
CA GLU A 282 8.21 -11.53 6.66
C GLU A 282 9.14 -12.34 7.58
N PRO A 283 8.79 -12.45 8.87
CA PRO A 283 9.46 -13.32 9.81
C PRO A 283 9.05 -14.78 9.53
N ILE A 284 10.00 -15.61 9.11
CA ILE A 284 9.77 -17.03 8.82
C ILE A 284 10.45 -17.88 9.88
N LEU A 285 9.78 -18.91 10.39
CA LEU A 285 10.37 -19.85 11.35
C LEU A 285 11.63 -20.50 10.78
N LYS A 286 12.69 -20.59 11.60
CA LYS A 286 14.00 -21.11 11.17
C LYS A 286 13.93 -22.51 10.57
N ASN A 287 13.05 -23.37 11.07
CA ASN A 287 12.85 -24.74 10.57
C ASN A 287 12.23 -24.79 9.15
N HIS A 288 11.42 -23.79 8.77
CA HIS A 288 10.76 -23.71 7.46
C HIS A 288 11.46 -22.74 6.50
N PHE A 289 12.49 -22.01 6.97
CA PHE A 289 13.16 -20.97 6.20
C PHE A 289 13.77 -21.50 4.89
N SER A 290 14.48 -22.63 4.95
CA SER A 290 15.13 -23.21 3.76
C SER A 290 14.11 -23.59 2.69
N GLN A 291 12.98 -24.18 3.08
CA GLN A 291 11.89 -24.54 2.16
C GLN A 291 11.18 -23.30 1.61
N HIS A 292 10.95 -22.29 2.45
CA HIS A 292 10.35 -21.03 2.03
C HIS A 292 11.19 -20.34 0.94
N VAL A 293 12.51 -20.24 1.17
CA VAL A 293 13.43 -19.61 0.22
C VAL A 293 13.60 -20.43 -1.05
N SER A 294 13.66 -21.76 -0.97
CA SER A 294 13.84 -22.61 -2.15
C SER A 294 12.62 -22.61 -3.07
N THR A 295 11.41 -22.58 -2.50
CA THR A 295 10.16 -22.61 -3.28
C THR A 295 9.80 -21.26 -3.90
N GLN A 296 10.30 -20.15 -3.33
CA GLN A 296 10.05 -18.78 -3.81
C GLN A 296 8.57 -18.42 -4.03
N ARG A 297 7.65 -19.10 -3.33
CA ARG A 297 6.20 -18.87 -3.46
C ARG A 297 5.71 -17.64 -2.70
N CYS A 298 6.56 -17.02 -1.89
CA CYS A 298 6.21 -15.83 -1.13
C CYS A 298 6.13 -14.59 -2.03
N LYS A 299 5.16 -13.72 -1.73
CA LYS A 299 4.99 -12.43 -2.42
C LYS A 299 6.07 -11.45 -1.99
N VAL A 300 6.72 -10.78 -2.94
CA VAL A 300 7.75 -9.77 -2.66
C VAL A 300 7.20 -8.63 -1.84
N ALA A 301 7.99 -8.18 -0.86
CA ALA A 301 7.69 -6.95 -0.12
C ALA A 301 8.07 -5.73 -0.95
N ARG A 302 7.29 -4.66 -0.80
CA ARG A 302 7.68 -3.35 -1.32
C ARG A 302 8.48 -2.60 -0.25
N SER A 303 9.07 -1.46 -0.62
CA SER A 303 9.69 -0.56 0.36
C SER A 303 8.65 -0.11 1.38
N ASP A 304 9.04 -0.04 2.65
CA ASP A 304 8.17 0.40 3.74
C ASP A 304 7.71 1.86 3.55
N THR A 305 8.42 2.65 2.74
CA THR A 305 7.98 4.01 2.35
C THR A 305 6.79 4.02 1.39
N ILE A 306 6.52 2.91 0.70
CA ILE A 306 5.51 2.80 -0.36
C ILE A 306 4.33 1.94 0.08
N ALA A 307 4.60 0.79 0.70
CA ALA A 307 3.57 -0.11 1.16
C ALA A 307 4.00 -0.91 2.41
N GLY A 308 3.06 -1.04 3.35
CA GLY A 308 3.22 -1.91 4.51
C GLY A 308 2.99 -3.36 4.13
N ARG A 309 3.43 -4.30 4.98
CA ARG A 309 3.25 -5.73 4.75
C ARG A 309 2.30 -6.33 5.78
N CYS A 310 1.10 -6.72 5.35
CA CYS A 310 0.14 -7.39 6.24
C CYS A 310 0.58 -8.82 6.52
N LEU A 311 0.93 -9.14 7.76
CA LEU A 311 1.29 -10.51 8.15
C LEU A 311 0.08 -11.43 8.37
N LEU A 312 -1.15 -10.90 8.36
CA LEU A 312 -2.36 -11.72 8.44
C LEU A 312 -2.70 -12.35 7.09
N CYS A 313 -2.58 -11.57 6.00
CA CYS A 313 -2.96 -12.02 4.65
C CYS A 313 -1.79 -12.07 3.65
N HIS A 314 -0.58 -11.71 4.09
CA HIS A 314 0.65 -11.68 3.29
C HIS A 314 0.57 -10.75 2.06
N MET A 315 -0.24 -9.68 2.12
CA MET A 315 -0.38 -8.69 1.05
C MET A 315 0.32 -7.38 1.39
N ASN A 316 0.73 -6.66 0.34
CA ASN A 316 1.26 -5.29 0.48
C ASN A 316 0.08 -4.30 0.58
N ILE A 317 0.16 -3.37 1.51
CA ILE A 317 -0.85 -2.34 1.80
C ILE A 317 -0.30 -0.98 1.40
N SER A 318 -0.97 -0.31 0.46
CA SER A 318 -0.62 1.06 0.08
C SER A 318 -1.82 1.99 0.26
N PRO A 319 -1.63 3.21 0.80
CA PRO A 319 -0.37 3.73 1.37
C PRO A 319 0.01 3.05 2.70
N ASN A 320 1.31 3.03 3.04
CA ASN A 320 1.78 2.55 4.34
C ASN A 320 1.54 3.60 5.45
N ASN A 321 0.28 3.83 5.81
CA ASN A 321 -0.14 4.73 6.88
C ASN A 321 -1.47 4.27 7.50
N ASP A 322 -1.90 4.93 8.57
CA ASP A 322 -3.12 4.56 9.32
C ASP A 322 -4.37 4.46 8.44
N ILE A 323 -4.51 5.33 7.43
CA ILE A 323 -5.66 5.30 6.53
C ILE A 323 -5.64 4.03 5.68
N GLY A 324 -4.49 3.69 5.09
CA GLY A 324 -4.32 2.48 4.28
C GLY A 324 -4.51 1.21 5.10
N TRP A 325 -3.92 1.14 6.29
CA TRP A 325 -4.05 0.02 7.21
C TRP A 325 -5.48 -0.15 7.72
N ARG A 326 -6.14 0.93 8.14
CA ARG A 326 -7.52 0.89 8.62
C ARG A 326 -8.48 0.40 7.54
N LYS A 327 -8.35 0.93 6.31
CA LYS A 327 -9.15 0.48 5.16
C LYS A 327 -8.89 -1.00 4.85
N HIS A 328 -7.62 -1.41 4.80
CA HIS A 328 -7.28 -2.81 4.55
C HIS A 328 -7.85 -3.75 5.61
N LEU A 329 -7.59 -3.49 6.89
CA LEU A 329 -7.97 -4.39 7.99
C LEU A 329 -9.47 -4.45 8.23
N ARG A 330 -10.19 -3.36 7.95
CA ARG A 330 -11.65 -3.28 8.05
C ARG A 330 -12.36 -3.91 6.86
N ASP A 331 -11.91 -3.63 5.63
CA ASP A 331 -12.71 -3.86 4.43
C ASP A 331 -12.19 -4.97 3.51
N TYR A 332 -10.87 -5.26 3.54
CA TYR A 332 -10.24 -6.13 2.54
C TYR A 332 -9.50 -7.34 3.11
N CYS A 333 -9.04 -7.29 4.36
CA CYS A 333 -8.23 -8.34 4.96
C CYS A 333 -9.07 -9.56 5.30
N LYS A 334 -9.10 -10.55 4.38
CA LYS A 334 -9.86 -11.81 4.54
C LYS A 334 -9.39 -12.65 5.73
N TYR A 335 -8.17 -12.45 6.19
CA TYR A 335 -7.54 -13.20 7.27
C TYR A 335 -7.48 -12.41 8.58
N ASN A 336 -8.17 -11.28 8.69
CA ASN A 336 -8.31 -10.58 9.95
C ASN A 336 -9.42 -11.24 10.81
N PRO A 337 -9.09 -11.94 11.90
CA PRO A 337 -10.08 -12.67 12.69
C PRO A 337 -11.03 -11.75 13.46
N ARG A 338 -10.65 -10.47 13.64
CA ARG A 338 -11.42 -9.46 14.39
C ARG A 338 -12.24 -8.54 13.48
N ARG A 339 -12.38 -8.90 12.20
CA ARG A 339 -13.20 -8.14 11.26
C ARG A 339 -14.69 -8.36 11.59
N SER A 340 -15.41 -7.26 11.83
CA SER A 340 -16.82 -7.27 12.23
C SER A 340 -17.77 -7.84 11.15
N ASN A 341 -17.34 -7.89 9.88
CA ASN A 341 -18.11 -8.47 8.78
C ASN A 341 -17.63 -9.89 8.41
N LYS A 342 -18.11 -10.88 9.18
CA LYS A 342 -18.33 -12.25 8.70
C LYS A 342 -19.72 -12.37 8.05
N GLN A 343 -20.06 -11.48 7.11
CA GLN A 343 -21.28 -11.64 6.31
C GLN A 343 -20.89 -11.93 4.86
N TYR A 344 -21.47 -13.02 4.34
CA TYR A 344 -21.36 -13.61 3.00
C TYR A 344 -20.13 -14.48 2.75
N ALA A 345 -20.13 -15.65 3.39
CA ALA A 345 -19.64 -16.89 2.79
C ALA A 345 -20.73 -17.47 1.88
#